data_AF-V4A9W5-F1
#
_entry.id   AF-V4A9W5-F1
#
_cell.length_a   1.000
_cell.length_b   1.000
_cell.length_c   1.000
_cell.angle_alpha   90.00
_cell.angle_beta   90.00
_cell.angle_gamma   90.00
#
_symmetry.space_group_name_H-M   'P 1'
#
loop_
_entity.id
_entity.type
_entity.pdbx_description
1 polymer ?
#
loop_
_entity_poly.entity_id
_entity_poly.type
_entity_poly.pdbx_seq_one_letter_code
_entity_poly.pdbx_strand_id
1 'polypeptide(L)'
;MADESKGSKCPVSPENFFRDISEVQDPSLRRATYASLETGQLTPLLKEELKCRIQSRRLSEGKEELLVDFTSPSKFQPRPDEIEKLNKRREQNRRAARKFRQKKRKDGDNLMKESEKLESDNTSLQEEIAKLYEERKKLEEIWSDHTRKCQLITTGQSTSSTDVT
;
A
#
# COMPACT_ATOMS: atom_id res chain seq x y z
N MET A 1 -26.39 -52.05 -41.10
CA MET A 1 -27.20 -50.89 -41.53
C MET A 1 -27.37 -50.04 -40.28
N ALA A 2 -26.40 -49.16 -40.02
CA ALA A 2 -26.37 -47.74 -40.46
C ALA A 2 -27.35 -46.91 -39.62
N ASP A 3 -27.03 -45.74 -39.06
CA ASP A 3 -25.75 -45.04 -38.89
C ASP A 3 -26.03 -43.86 -37.91
N GLU A 4 -24.95 -43.33 -37.32
CA GLU A 4 -24.74 -41.95 -36.83
C GLU A 4 -25.85 -41.21 -36.03
N SER A 5 -25.64 -40.94 -34.74
CA SER A 5 -24.91 -39.75 -34.21
C SER A 5 -25.33 -38.40 -34.83
N LYS A 6 -25.93 -37.52 -34.01
CA LYS A 6 -25.57 -36.10 -33.90
C LYS A 6 -26.27 -35.41 -32.72
N GLY A 7 -25.49 -35.19 -31.67
CA GLY A 7 -25.73 -34.07 -30.77
C GLY A 7 -25.38 -32.73 -31.43
N SER A 8 -25.80 -31.67 -30.75
CA SER A 8 -25.32 -30.28 -30.88
C SER A 8 -25.86 -29.46 -32.07
N LYS A 9 -26.65 -28.43 -31.74
CA LYS A 9 -26.21 -27.02 -31.75
C LYS A 9 -27.43 -26.11 -31.53
N CYS A 10 -27.40 -25.28 -30.49
CA CYS A 10 -28.28 -24.12 -30.39
C CYS A 10 -28.00 -23.20 -31.60
N PRO A 11 -28.97 -22.87 -32.45
CA PRO A 11 -28.72 -22.03 -33.62
C PRO A 11 -29.25 -20.62 -33.35
N VAL A 12 -28.52 -19.81 -32.58
CA VAL A 12 -28.67 -18.36 -32.71
C VAL A 12 -27.71 -17.92 -33.81
N SER A 13 -28.22 -17.84 -35.05
CA SER A 13 -27.46 -17.24 -36.14
C SER A 13 -27.21 -15.75 -35.82
N PRO A 14 -26.06 -15.19 -36.21
CA PRO A 14 -25.77 -13.76 -36.00
C PRO A 14 -26.87 -12.85 -36.57
N GLU A 15 -27.43 -13.23 -37.72
CA GLU A 15 -28.52 -12.50 -38.41
C GLU A 15 -29.79 -12.35 -37.55
N ASN A 16 -30.15 -13.38 -36.80
CA ASN A 16 -31.32 -13.34 -35.92
C ASN A 16 -31.09 -12.44 -34.68
N PHE A 17 -29.86 -12.42 -34.15
CA PHE A 17 -29.50 -11.58 -33.02
C PHE A 17 -29.48 -10.08 -33.36
N PHE A 18 -28.97 -9.71 -34.54
CA PHE A 18 -29.01 -8.31 -35.00
C PHE A 18 -30.43 -7.82 -35.32
N ARG A 19 -31.32 -8.73 -35.74
CA ARG A 19 -32.74 -8.42 -35.94
C ARG A 19 -33.43 -8.11 -34.61
N ASP A 20 -33.18 -8.90 -33.58
CA ASP A 20 -33.74 -8.69 -32.24
C ASP A 20 -33.27 -7.38 -31.58
N ILE A 21 -32.02 -6.97 -31.81
CA ILE A 21 -31.50 -5.67 -31.34
C ILE A 21 -32.22 -4.50 -32.01
N SER A 22 -32.57 -4.65 -33.29
CA SER A 22 -33.28 -3.62 -34.06
C SER A 22 -34.73 -3.45 -33.60
N GLU A 23 -35.32 -4.46 -32.96
CA GLU A 23 -36.68 -4.46 -32.42
C GLU A 23 -36.79 -3.82 -31.02
N VAL A 24 -35.68 -3.47 -30.36
CA VAL A 24 -35.66 -2.75 -29.08
C VAL A 24 -36.23 -1.33 -29.23
N GLN A 25 -37.36 -1.06 -28.56
CA GLN A 25 -38.07 0.22 -28.65
C GLN A 25 -37.34 1.41 -27.99
N ASP A 26 -36.55 1.18 -26.93
CA ASP A 26 -35.83 2.26 -26.25
C ASP A 26 -34.52 2.64 -27.00
N PRO A 27 -34.42 3.87 -27.54
CA PRO A 27 -33.22 4.33 -28.24
C PRO A 27 -31.95 4.36 -27.37
N SER A 28 -32.08 4.51 -26.05
CA SER A 28 -30.93 4.56 -25.15
C SER A 28 -30.37 3.15 -24.90
N LEU A 29 -31.24 2.18 -24.61
CA LEU A 29 -30.88 0.77 -24.50
C LEU A 29 -30.29 0.22 -25.80
N ARG A 30 -30.86 0.57 -26.95
CA ARG A 30 -30.32 0.17 -28.26
C ARG A 30 -28.89 0.69 -28.49
N ARG A 31 -28.64 1.98 -28.19
CA ARG A 31 -27.28 2.56 -28.27
C ARG A 31 -26.29 1.88 -27.33
N ALA A 32 -26.69 1.61 -26.09
CA ALA A 32 -25.86 0.92 -25.12
C ALA A 32 -25.51 -0.51 -25.57
N THR A 33 -26.46 -1.20 -26.22
CA THR A 33 -26.27 -2.53 -26.79
C THR A 33 -25.23 -2.51 -27.91
N TYR A 34 -25.38 -1.61 -28.89
CA TYR A 34 -24.38 -1.46 -29.97
C TYR A 34 -22.99 -1.10 -29.42
N ALA A 35 -22.89 -0.16 -28.48
CA ALA A 35 -21.61 0.22 -27.87
C ALA A 35 -20.97 -0.95 -27.09
N SER A 36 -21.77 -1.80 -26.45
CA SER A 36 -21.26 -2.98 -25.73
C SER A 36 -20.74 -4.04 -26.70
N LEU A 37 -21.39 -4.23 -27.85
CA LEU A 37 -20.93 -5.14 -28.91
C LEU A 37 -19.64 -4.64 -29.55
N GLU A 38 -19.55 -3.34 -29.82
CA GLU A 38 -18.36 -2.72 -30.41
C GLU A 38 -17.15 -2.78 -29.48
N THR A 39 -17.35 -2.48 -28.19
CA THR A 39 -16.26 -2.45 -27.20
C THR A 39 -15.96 -3.82 -26.57
N GLY A 40 -16.86 -4.79 -26.71
CA GLY A 40 -16.80 -6.09 -26.02
C GLY A 40 -16.96 -6.00 -24.49
N GLN A 41 -17.45 -4.87 -23.97
CA GLN A 41 -17.58 -4.62 -22.52
C GLN A 41 -19.04 -4.38 -22.14
N LEU A 42 -19.47 -4.92 -21.00
CA LEU A 42 -20.84 -4.78 -20.49
C LEU A 42 -21.13 -3.37 -19.90
N THR A 43 -20.09 -2.58 -19.65
CA THR A 43 -20.18 -1.26 -19.00
C THR A 43 -21.24 -0.31 -19.58
N PRO A 44 -21.44 -0.18 -20.90
CA PRO A 44 -22.48 0.68 -21.45
C PRO A 44 -23.89 0.25 -21.04
N LEU A 45 -24.17 -1.06 -21.00
CA LEU A 45 -25.47 -1.60 -20.57
C LEU A 45 -25.70 -1.40 -19.07
N LEU A 46 -24.67 -1.60 -18.23
CA LEU A 46 -24.77 -1.34 -16.79
C LEU A 46 -25.06 0.14 -16.49
N LYS A 47 -24.49 1.05 -17.27
CA LYS A 47 -24.76 2.49 -17.15
C LYS A 47 -26.21 2.82 -17.50
N GLU A 48 -26.77 2.20 -18.55
CA GLU A 48 -28.17 2.41 -18.93
C GLU A 48 -29.13 1.80 -17.90
N GLU A 49 -28.86 0.59 -17.38
CA GLU A 49 -29.64 -0.02 -16.30
C GLU A 49 -29.66 0.89 -15.05
N LEU A 50 -28.49 1.35 -14.62
CA LEU A 50 -28.37 2.23 -13.46
C LEU A 50 -29.14 3.54 -13.67
N LYS A 51 -29.08 4.12 -14.87
CA LYS A 51 -29.83 5.32 -15.24
C LYS A 51 -31.34 5.09 -15.13
N CYS A 52 -31.87 4.01 -15.71
CA CYS A 52 -33.30 3.66 -15.61
C CYS A 52 -33.73 3.45 -14.16
N ARG A 53 -32.91 2.79 -13.33
CA ARG A 53 -33.19 2.57 -11.91
C ARG A 53 -33.25 3.87 -11.11
N ILE A 54 -32.32 4.79 -11.36
CA ILE A 54 -32.32 6.11 -10.73
C ILE A 54 -33.55 6.90 -11.16
N GLN A 55 -33.85 6.90 -12.45
CA GLN A 55 -34.97 7.64 -13.02
C GLN A 55 -36.33 7.14 -12.48
N SER A 56 -36.51 5.82 -12.43
CA SER A 56 -37.73 5.18 -11.88
C SER A 56 -37.93 5.54 -10.41
N ARG A 57 -36.85 5.48 -9.60
CA ARG A 57 -36.91 5.88 -8.19
C ARG A 57 -37.31 7.35 -8.04
N ARG A 58 -36.71 8.26 -8.83
CA ARG A 58 -37.04 9.70 -8.80
C ARG A 58 -38.50 9.98 -9.11
N LEU A 59 -39.05 9.36 -10.16
CA LEU A 59 -40.45 9.54 -10.54
C LEU A 59 -41.40 8.99 -9.47
N SER A 60 -41.06 7.86 -8.85
CA SER A 60 -41.86 7.31 -7.73
C SER A 60 -41.87 8.21 -6.49
N GLU A 61 -40.83 9.04 -6.32
CA GLU A 61 -40.75 10.06 -5.27
C GLU A 61 -41.41 11.40 -5.69
N GLY A 62 -42.05 11.45 -6.86
CA GLY A 62 -42.70 12.65 -7.41
C GLY A 62 -41.74 13.72 -7.93
N LYS A 63 -40.46 13.38 -8.14
CA LYS A 63 -39.47 14.30 -8.71
C LYS A 63 -39.53 14.28 -10.23
N GLU A 64 -39.18 15.39 -10.86
CA GLU A 64 -39.08 15.51 -12.31
C GLU A 64 -37.98 14.62 -12.93
N GLU A 65 -38.09 14.43 -14.24
CA GLU A 65 -37.11 13.70 -15.02
C GLU A 65 -35.73 14.36 -14.99
N LEU A 66 -34.69 13.55 -14.73
CA LEU A 66 -33.32 14.04 -14.74
C LEU A 66 -32.83 14.18 -16.18
N LEU A 67 -33.04 15.36 -16.75
CA LEU A 67 -32.42 15.75 -18.01
C LEU A 67 -31.01 16.27 -17.74
N VAL A 68 -30.00 15.48 -18.11
CA VAL A 68 -28.60 15.92 -18.10
C VAL A 68 -28.30 16.55 -19.44
N ASP A 69 -28.39 17.88 -19.49
CA ASP A 69 -27.86 18.63 -20.61
C ASP A 69 -26.32 18.58 -20.55
N PHE A 70 -25.73 17.79 -21.43
CA PHE A 70 -24.30 17.84 -21.69
C PHE A 70 -23.99 19.10 -22.51
N THR A 71 -24.18 20.27 -21.90
CA THR A 71 -23.67 21.51 -22.44
C THR A 71 -22.15 21.42 -22.42
N SER A 72 -21.53 21.53 -23.59
CA SER A 72 -20.10 21.69 -23.74
C SER A 72 -19.65 22.79 -22.77
N PRO A 73 -18.63 22.55 -21.90
CA PRO A 73 -18.24 23.53 -20.90
C PRO A 73 -17.90 24.84 -21.62
N SER A 74 -18.74 25.86 -21.39
CA SER A 74 -18.47 27.21 -21.84
C SER A 74 -17.15 27.63 -21.20
N LYS A 75 -16.20 28.08 -22.02
CA LYS A 75 -14.89 28.52 -21.55
C LYS A 75 -15.12 29.66 -20.56
N PHE A 76 -15.04 29.36 -19.26
CA PHE A 76 -15.09 30.38 -18.22
C PHE A 76 -13.89 31.31 -18.42
N GLN A 77 -14.17 32.53 -18.87
CA GLN A 77 -13.20 33.60 -19.03
C GLN A 77 -13.19 34.37 -17.69
N PRO A 78 -12.27 34.07 -16.75
CA PRO A 78 -12.22 34.77 -15.47
C PRO A 78 -12.00 36.26 -15.70
N ARG A 79 -12.64 37.10 -14.87
CA ARG A 79 -12.36 38.55 -14.90
C ARG A 79 -10.89 38.81 -14.53
N PRO A 80 -10.27 39.91 -14.98
CA PRO A 80 -8.87 40.22 -14.68
C PRO A 80 -8.51 40.11 -13.19
N ASP A 81 -9.40 40.57 -12.30
CA ASP A 81 -9.23 40.52 -10.84
C ASP A 81 -9.23 39.08 -10.29
N GLU A 82 -10.01 38.18 -10.90
CA GLU A 82 -10.08 36.77 -10.53
C GLU A 82 -8.82 36.02 -10.95
N ILE A 83 -8.22 36.40 -12.08
CA ILE A 83 -6.95 35.84 -12.58
C ILE A 83 -5.82 36.12 -11.59
N GLU A 84 -5.72 37.34 -11.09
CA GLU A 84 -4.67 37.70 -10.13
C GLU A 84 -4.81 36.92 -8.82
N LYS A 85 -6.05 36.80 -8.30
CA LYS A 85 -6.34 36.00 -7.09
C LYS A 85 -5.99 34.53 -7.31
N LEU A 86 -6.30 33.97 -8.48
CA LEU A 86 -5.95 32.60 -8.82
C LEU A 86 -4.43 32.41 -8.90
N ASN A 87 -3.70 33.35 -9.50
CA ASN A 87 -2.25 33.32 -9.59
C ASN A 87 -1.59 33.38 -8.20
N LYS A 88 -2.08 34.26 -7.31
CA LYS A 88 -1.64 34.32 -5.90
C LYS A 88 -1.85 32.97 -5.19
N ARG A 89 -3.04 32.36 -5.33
CA ARG A 89 -3.33 31.04 -4.74
C ARG A 89 -2.42 29.94 -5.29
N ARG A 90 -2.20 29.92 -6.61
CA ARG A 90 -1.30 28.95 -7.28
C ARG A 90 0.13 29.09 -6.78
N GLU A 91 0.64 30.31 -6.68
CA GLU A 91 2.00 30.57 -6.20
C GLU A 91 2.15 30.20 -4.72
N GLN A 92 1.16 30.50 -3.88
CA GLN A 92 1.13 30.05 -2.49
C GLN A 92 1.12 28.52 -2.38
N ASN A 93 0.27 27.84 -3.15
CA ASN A 93 0.22 26.38 -3.16
C ASN A 93 1.53 25.77 -3.68
N ARG A 94 2.15 26.38 -4.69
CA ARG A 94 3.46 25.99 -5.21
C ARG A 94 4.54 26.08 -4.12
N ARG A 95 4.58 27.17 -3.36
CA ARG A 95 5.50 27.34 -2.22
C ARG A 95 5.22 26.33 -1.11
N ALA A 96 3.95 26.13 -0.76
CA ALA A 96 3.54 25.16 0.25
C ALA A 96 3.93 23.73 -0.13
N ALA A 97 3.70 23.32 -1.39
CA ALA A 97 4.09 22.02 -1.90
C ALA A 97 5.61 21.82 -1.88
N ARG A 98 6.40 22.84 -2.25
CA ARG A 98 7.86 22.80 -2.13
C ARG A 98 8.30 22.60 -0.68
N LYS A 99 7.76 23.37 0.26
CA LYS A 99 8.04 23.24 1.70
C LYS A 99 7.65 21.86 2.24
N PHE A 100 6.48 21.34 1.87
CA PHE A 100 6.03 20.01 2.27
C PHE A 100 6.97 18.91 1.77
N ARG A 101 7.32 18.94 0.48
CA ARG A 101 8.28 17.97 -0.10
C ARG A 101 9.67 18.08 0.52
N GLN A 102 10.11 19.30 0.88
CA GLN A 102 11.38 19.49 1.55
C GLN A 102 11.35 18.96 2.99
N LYS A 103 10.29 19.26 3.74
CA LYS A 103 10.10 18.75 5.11
C LYS A 103 10.09 17.22 5.11
N LYS A 104 9.29 16.60 4.24
CA LYS A 104 9.23 15.14 4.13
C LYS A 104 10.58 14.50 3.80
N ARG A 105 11.39 15.14 2.94
CA ARG A 105 12.76 14.69 2.67
C ARG A 105 13.67 14.81 3.90
N LYS A 106 13.68 15.98 4.56
CA LYS A 106 14.46 16.19 5.78
C LYS A 106 14.10 15.21 6.90
N ASP A 107 12.81 14.93 7.08
CA ASP A 107 12.34 13.98 8.08
C ASP A 107 12.88 12.57 7.78
N GLY A 108 12.86 12.16 6.49
CA GLY A 108 13.48 10.91 6.04
C GLY A 108 15.00 10.88 6.25
N ASP A 109 15.70 11.95 5.88
CA ASP A 109 17.16 12.07 6.06
C ASP A 109 17.55 12.01 7.55
N ASN A 110 16.75 12.62 8.43
CA ASN A 110 16.99 12.59 9.87
C ASN A 110 16.81 11.20 10.45
N LEU A 111 15.73 10.49 10.08
CA LEU A 111 15.49 9.11 10.50
C LEU A 111 16.62 8.18 10.03
N MET A 112 17.10 8.37 8.80
CA MET A 112 18.23 7.58 8.26
C MET A 112 19.50 7.80 9.08
N LYS A 113 19.87 9.06 9.35
CA LYS A 113 21.03 9.39 10.18
C LYS A 113 20.92 8.85 11.61
N GLU A 114 19.72 8.86 12.18
CA GLU A 114 19.48 8.31 13.51
C GLU A 114 19.65 6.78 13.51
N SER A 115 19.16 6.09 12.48
CA SER A 115 19.40 4.64 12.29
C SER A 115 20.88 4.33 12.19
N GLU A 116 21.60 5.03 11.30
CA GLU A 116 23.05 4.84 11.10
C GLU A 116 23.83 5.06 12.39
N LYS A 117 23.46 6.09 13.17
CA LYS A 117 24.09 6.35 14.47
C LYS A 117 23.81 5.22 15.45
N LEU A 118 22.56 4.80 15.60
CA LEU A 118 22.19 3.72 16.52
C LEU A 118 22.85 2.39 16.14
N GLU A 119 22.98 2.10 14.85
CA GLU A 119 23.70 0.93 14.36
C GLU A 119 25.18 0.99 14.73
N SER A 120 25.84 2.13 14.49
CA SER A 120 27.24 2.34 14.88
C SER A 120 27.46 2.24 16.39
N ASP A 121 26.57 2.84 17.20
CA ASP A 121 26.65 2.79 18.65
C ASP A 121 26.44 1.35 19.15
N ASN A 122 25.49 0.61 18.57
CA ASN A 122 25.24 -0.78 18.89
C ASN A 122 26.45 -1.68 18.56
N THR A 123 27.06 -1.51 17.39
CA THR A 123 28.27 -2.28 17.03
C THR A 123 29.41 -1.99 18.00
N SER A 124 29.64 -0.72 18.34
CA SER A 124 30.67 -0.31 19.30
C SER A 124 30.44 -0.92 20.69
N LEU A 125 29.21 -0.87 21.18
CA LEU A 125 28.84 -1.46 22.47
C LEU A 125 28.99 -2.99 22.46
N GLN A 126 28.64 -3.66 21.38
CA GLN A 126 28.83 -5.12 21.25
C GLN A 126 30.31 -5.50 21.27
N GLU A 127 31.17 -4.73 20.61
CA GLU A 127 32.62 -4.91 20.66
C GLU A 127 33.18 -4.70 22.07
N GLU A 128 32.73 -3.66 22.77
CA GLU A 128 33.12 -3.39 24.15
C GLU A 128 32.69 -4.53 25.09
N ILE A 129 31.45 -5.01 24.94
CA ILE A 129 30.94 -6.17 25.67
C ILE A 129 31.83 -7.39 25.42
N ALA A 130 32.14 -7.71 24.16
CA ALA A 130 32.97 -8.85 23.81
C ALA A 130 34.37 -8.73 24.43
N LYS A 131 34.97 -7.54 24.41
CA LYS A 131 36.26 -7.26 25.03
C LYS A 131 36.23 -7.48 26.54
N LEU A 132 35.21 -6.96 27.22
CA LEU A 132 35.04 -7.13 28.67
C LEU A 132 34.83 -8.59 29.06
N TYR A 133 34.08 -9.37 28.26
CA TYR A 133 33.94 -10.82 28.48
C TYR A 133 35.28 -11.54 28.39
N GLU A 134 36.12 -11.20 27.40
CA GLU A 134 37.43 -11.80 27.22
C GLU A 134 38.40 -11.43 28.36
N GLU A 135 38.38 -10.17 28.80
CA GLU A 135 39.16 -9.71 29.95
C GLU A 135 38.73 -10.43 31.25
N ARG A 136 37.42 -10.53 31.49
CA ARG A 136 36.89 -11.28 32.65
C ARG A 136 37.35 -12.73 32.60
N LYS A 137 37.21 -13.40 31.46
CA LYS A 137 37.61 -14.80 31.28
C LYS A 137 39.10 -15.01 31.58
N LYS A 138 39.98 -14.13 31.09
CA LYS A 138 41.42 -14.17 31.40
C LYS A 138 41.69 -14.03 32.90
N LEU A 139 41.00 -13.10 33.57
CA LEU A 139 41.14 -12.93 35.02
C LEU A 139 40.63 -14.15 35.79
N GLU A 140 39.53 -14.75 35.37
CA GLU A 140 38.99 -15.99 35.94
C GLU A 140 39.97 -17.18 35.78
N GLU A 141 40.61 -17.30 34.62
CA GLU A 141 41.65 -18.32 34.37
C GLU A 141 42.87 -18.12 35.29
N ILE A 142 43.42 -16.90 35.34
CA ILE A 142 44.54 -16.55 36.23
C ILE A 142 44.19 -16.82 37.69
N TRP A 143 42.99 -16.43 38.11
CA TRP A 143 42.51 -16.66 39.47
C TRP A 143 42.38 -18.14 39.79
N SER A 144 41.75 -18.93 38.90
CA SER A 144 41.61 -20.38 39.04
C SER A 144 42.98 -21.06 39.18
N ASP A 145 43.95 -20.69 38.36
CA ASP A 145 45.31 -21.22 38.42
C ASP A 145 46.02 -20.86 39.74
N HIS A 146 45.85 -19.63 40.22
CA HIS A 146 46.35 -19.22 41.52
C HIS A 146 45.69 -20.02 42.65
N THR A 147 44.36 -20.16 42.66
CA THR A 147 43.63 -20.91 43.70
C THR A 147 44.09 -22.37 43.76
N ARG A 148 44.29 -23.02 42.60
CA ARG A 148 44.83 -24.38 42.53
C ARG A 148 46.23 -24.48 43.15
N LYS A 149 47.13 -23.54 42.84
CA LYS A 149 48.50 -23.51 43.40
C LYS A 149 48.52 -23.16 44.88
N CYS A 150 47.68 -22.21 45.30
CA CYS A 150 47.62 -21.71 46.68
C CYS A 150 47.01 -22.75 47.64
N GLN A 151 46.00 -23.52 47.21
CA GLN A 151 45.45 -24.63 47.99
C GLN A 151 46.50 -25.71 48.30
N LEU A 152 47.48 -25.93 47.42
CA LEU A 152 48.59 -26.86 47.66
C LEU A 152 49.57 -26.35 48.73
N ILE A 153 49.64 -25.03 48.95
CA ILE A 153 50.54 -24.40 49.93
C ILE A 153 49.88 -24.39 51.32
N THR A 154 48.56 -24.17 51.40
CA THR A 154 47.85 -24.12 52.69
C THR A 154 47.70 -25.50 53.34
N THR A 155 47.62 -26.59 52.57
CA THR A 155 47.60 -27.96 53.10
C THR A 155 48.99 -28.50 53.47
N GLY A 156 50.07 -27.81 53.08
CA GLY A 156 51.46 -28.21 53.34
C GLY A 156 52.05 -27.70 54.67
N GLN A 157 51.30 -26.91 55.45
CA GLN A 157 51.75 -26.35 56.73
C GLN A 157 50.92 -26.80 57.95
N SER A 158 50.25 -27.95 57.85
CA SER A 158 49.42 -28.51 58.94
C SER A 158 49.96 -29.84 59.49
N THR A 159 51.28 -30.05 59.50
CA THR A 159 51.89 -31.21 60.18
C THR A 159 53.20 -30.85 60.89
N SER A 160 53.12 -30.11 61.99
CA SER A 160 54.06 -30.22 63.11
C SER A 160 53.39 -29.57 64.33
N SER A 161 52.76 -30.38 65.16
CA SER A 161 53.37 -30.91 66.40
C SER A 161 53.14 -29.96 67.58
N THR A 162 52.05 -30.19 68.30
CA THR A 162 51.95 -29.87 69.73
C THR A 162 51.47 -31.12 70.44
N ASP A 163 52.44 -31.98 70.76
CA ASP A 163 52.35 -32.89 71.89
C ASP A 163 53.05 -32.20 73.07
N VAL A 164 52.59 -32.48 74.29
CA VAL A 164 53.18 -32.23 75.63
C VAL A 164 52.17 -31.61 76.62
N THR A 165 51.74 -32.54 77.50
CA THR A 165 51.21 -32.45 78.88
C THR A 165 49.86 -31.82 79.15
#